data_AF-A0A1F9GM94-F1
#
_entry.id   AF-A0A1F9GM94-F1
#
_cell.length_a   1.000
_cell.length_b   1.000
_cell.length_c   1.000
_cell.angle_alpha   90.00
_cell.angle_beta   90.00
_cell.angle_gamma   90.00
#
_symmetry.space_group_name_H-M   'P 1'
#
loop_
_entity.id
_entity.type
_entity.pdbx_description
1 polymer ?
#
loop_
_entity_poly.entity_id
_entity_poly.type
_entity_poly.pdbx_seq_one_letter_code
_entity_poly.pdbx_strand_id
1 'polypeptide(L)'
;MDNHIHLSGKILGTKEEFSSLFKIVNSRFAKEINKQLKRKGQVVMDRFKSPCIQSDTALLAVMTYQDLNSYRAKKVNHPKEYRWSSYHFYAYGKKDPLLTPAPSYLAMGNTDLERQQAYRKLVKEILEKEGFQKKDYSEKCYIGDPDWVLKRSRELKIIMQAKRQAYLLRQRRQLYAASP
;
A
#
# COMPACT_ATOMS: atom_id res chain seq x y z
N MET A 1 9.76 -6.39 -6.82
CA MET A 1 10.02 -5.09 -7.45
C MET A 1 11.30 -4.50 -6.87
N ASP A 2 12.14 -3.95 -7.74
CA ASP A 2 13.46 -3.39 -7.44
C ASP A 2 13.44 -1.86 -7.21
N ASN A 3 12.30 -1.20 -7.46
CA ASN A 3 12.20 0.27 -7.43
C ASN A 3 11.24 0.86 -6.36
N HIS A 4 10.31 0.09 -5.79
CA HIS A 4 9.44 0.53 -4.70
C HIS A 4 8.85 -0.64 -3.91
N ILE A 5 8.33 -0.33 -2.71
CA ILE A 5 7.69 -1.29 -1.81
C ILE A 5 6.18 -1.04 -1.73
N HIS A 6 5.41 -2.10 -1.47
CA HIS A 6 4.01 -2.02 -1.07
C HIS A 6 3.84 -2.64 0.30
N LEU A 7 3.03 -1.98 1.14
CA LEU A 7 2.70 -2.44 2.47
C LEU A 7 1.18 -2.30 2.65
N SER A 8 0.56 -3.28 3.31
CA SER A 8 -0.84 -3.22 3.72
C SER A 8 -0.99 -3.72 5.15
N GLY A 9 -1.94 -3.15 5.86
CA GLY A 9 -2.24 -3.55 7.22
C GLY A 9 -3.18 -2.56 7.91
N LYS A 10 -3.44 -2.82 9.18
CA LYS A 10 -4.23 -1.94 10.04
C LYS A 10 -3.29 -1.00 10.79
N ILE A 11 -3.58 0.30 10.72
CA ILE A 11 -2.91 1.30 11.54
C ILE A 11 -3.65 1.32 12.89
N LEU A 12 -2.92 1.07 13.99
CA LEU A 12 -3.47 1.12 15.35
C LEU A 12 -3.45 2.54 15.94
N GLY A 13 -2.50 3.36 15.48
CA GLY A 13 -2.39 4.76 15.85
C GLY A 13 -3.12 5.71 14.90
N THR A 14 -2.73 6.96 14.96
CA THR A 14 -3.20 8.06 14.12
C THR A 14 -2.50 8.06 12.76
N LYS A 15 -3.09 8.82 11.81
CA LYS A 15 -2.48 9.04 10.49
C LYS A 15 -1.16 9.80 10.60
N GLU A 16 -1.05 10.69 11.58
CA GLU A 16 0.10 11.53 11.86
C GLU A 16 1.28 10.68 12.36
N GLU A 17 1.02 9.74 13.27
CA GLU A 17 2.01 8.77 13.73
C GLU A 17 2.49 7.88 12.58
N PHE A 18 1.57 7.39 11.74
CA PHE A 18 1.94 6.61 10.55
C PHE A 18 2.82 7.42 9.59
N SER A 19 2.46 8.68 9.30
CA SER A 19 3.30 9.54 8.46
C SER A 19 4.66 9.83 9.09
N SER A 20 4.72 9.93 10.43
CA SER A 20 5.97 10.20 11.15
C SER A 20 6.90 8.99 11.14
N LEU A 21 6.35 7.78 11.27
CA LEU A 21 7.08 6.52 11.11
C LEU A 21 7.79 6.46 9.76
N PHE A 22 7.07 6.68 8.66
CA PHE A 22 7.67 6.64 7.32
C PHE A 22 8.65 7.77 7.06
N LYS A 23 8.48 8.94 7.70
CA LYS A 23 9.50 10.00 7.67
C LYS A 23 10.81 9.49 8.27
N ILE A 24 10.77 8.80 9.41
CA ILE A 24 11.96 8.24 10.06
C ILE A 24 12.58 7.13 9.22
N VAL A 25 11.77 6.17 8.76
CA VAL A 25 12.23 5.03 7.93
C VAL A 25 12.92 5.53 6.67
N ASN A 26 12.27 6.41 5.90
CA ASN A 26 12.82 6.92 4.64
C ASN A 26 14.08 7.75 4.88
N SER A 27 14.13 8.54 5.97
CA SER A 27 15.32 9.34 6.31
C SER A 27 16.51 8.46 6.69
N ARG A 28 16.29 7.41 7.50
CA ARG A 28 17.34 6.47 7.88
C ARG A 28 17.82 5.66 6.67
N PHE A 29 16.90 5.18 5.85
CA PHE A 29 17.21 4.48 4.61
C PHE A 29 18.06 5.34 3.67
N ALA A 30 17.65 6.60 3.42
CA ALA A 30 18.38 7.51 2.56
C ALA A 30 19.79 7.81 3.10
N LYS A 31 19.92 8.01 4.43
CA LYS A 31 21.22 8.23 5.08
C LYS A 31 22.15 7.04 4.90
N GLU A 32 21.64 5.82 5.11
CA GLU A 32 22.44 4.60 5.01
C GLU A 32 22.89 4.34 3.57
N ILE A 33 21.98 4.45 2.59
CA ILE A 33 22.33 4.29 1.17
C ILE A 33 23.36 5.33 0.71
N ASN A 34 23.19 6.60 1.08
CA ASN A 34 24.14 7.65 0.74
C ASN A 34 25.52 7.41 1.37
N LYS A 35 25.55 6.93 2.62
CA LYS A 35 26.79 6.57 3.31
C LYS A 35 27.51 5.42 2.59
N GLN A 36 26.78 4.34 2.27
CA GLN A 36 27.35 3.17 1.58
C GLN A 36 27.87 3.51 0.19
N LEU A 37 27.13 4.33 -0.57
CA LEU A 37 27.48 4.73 -1.93
C LEU A 37 28.41 5.96 -1.98
N LYS A 38 28.89 6.47 -0.83
CA LYS A 38 29.75 7.67 -0.72
C LYS A 38 29.22 8.88 -1.50
N ARG A 39 27.90 9.05 -1.53
CA ARG A 39 27.23 10.14 -2.27
C ARG A 39 26.35 10.98 -1.35
N LYS A 40 25.87 12.11 -1.86
CA LYS A 40 24.86 12.96 -1.22
C LYS A 40 23.64 13.08 -2.12
N GLY A 41 22.54 13.59 -1.58
CA GLY A 41 21.33 13.89 -2.34
C GLY A 41 20.16 12.93 -2.07
N GLN A 42 19.12 13.08 -2.88
CA GLN A 42 17.86 12.36 -2.70
C GLN A 42 18.02 10.85 -2.98
N VAL A 43 17.32 10.03 -2.20
CA VAL A 43 17.21 8.57 -2.40
C VAL A 43 15.74 8.18 -2.57
N VAL A 44 14.87 8.72 -1.72
CA VAL A 44 13.43 8.56 -1.82
C VAL A 44 12.84 9.80 -2.48
N MET A 45 12.21 9.64 -3.64
CA MET A 45 11.72 10.75 -4.46
C MET A 45 10.37 11.31 -3.99
N ASP A 46 9.41 10.42 -3.74
CA ASP A 46 8.02 10.80 -3.46
C ASP A 46 7.55 10.47 -2.05
N ARG A 47 6.43 11.10 -1.64
CA ARG A 47 5.68 10.64 -0.47
C ARG A 47 4.96 9.34 -0.78
N PHE A 48 4.84 8.46 0.21
CA PHE A 48 4.06 7.24 0.06
C PHE A 48 2.58 7.57 -0.23
N LYS A 49 1.94 6.74 -1.04
CA LYS A 49 0.49 6.75 -1.25
C LYS A 49 -0.16 5.85 -0.21
N SER A 50 -1.30 6.26 0.33
CA SER A 50 -2.02 5.54 1.40
C SER A 50 -3.50 5.39 1.09
N PRO A 51 -3.89 4.56 0.10
CA PRO A 51 -5.28 4.26 -0.15
C PRO A 51 -5.94 3.63 1.08
N CYS A 52 -7.16 4.07 1.39
CA CYS A 52 -7.96 3.46 2.45
C CYS A 52 -8.65 2.20 1.91
N ILE A 53 -8.48 1.09 2.62
CA ILE A 53 -9.08 -0.20 2.29
C ILE A 53 -10.33 -0.37 3.15
N GLN A 54 -11.48 -0.65 2.51
CA GLN A 54 -12.78 -0.67 3.20
C GLN A 54 -12.95 -1.88 4.13
N SER A 55 -12.55 -3.07 3.67
CA SER A 55 -12.94 -4.35 4.28
C SER A 55 -11.81 -5.37 4.22
N ASP A 56 -11.94 -6.42 5.03
CA ASP A 56 -11.00 -7.55 5.03
C ASP A 56 -10.97 -8.27 3.67
N THR A 57 -12.11 -8.39 2.99
CA THR A 57 -12.17 -8.93 1.62
C THR A 57 -11.36 -8.08 0.63
N ALA A 58 -11.50 -6.75 0.72
CA ALA A 58 -10.71 -5.83 -0.11
C ALA A 58 -9.21 -5.90 0.24
N LEU A 59 -8.88 -6.10 1.53
CA LEU A 59 -7.51 -6.32 1.98
C LEU A 59 -6.90 -7.57 1.36
N LEU A 60 -7.65 -8.68 1.27
CA LEU A 60 -7.17 -9.91 0.63
C LEU A 60 -6.84 -9.70 -0.87
N ALA A 61 -7.64 -8.91 -1.56
CA ALA A 61 -7.37 -8.52 -2.96
C ALA A 61 -6.09 -7.66 -3.08
N VAL A 62 -5.84 -6.77 -2.11
CA VAL A 62 -4.60 -5.98 -2.06
C VAL A 62 -3.39 -6.85 -1.72
N MET A 63 -3.51 -7.78 -0.77
CA MET A 63 -2.44 -8.71 -0.39
C MET A 63 -2.01 -9.58 -1.57
N THR A 64 -2.96 -10.22 -2.25
CA THR A 64 -2.67 -11.02 -3.45
C THR A 64 -2.11 -10.15 -4.58
N TYR A 65 -2.58 -8.89 -4.71
CA TYR A 65 -1.97 -7.95 -5.65
C TYR A 65 -0.48 -7.71 -5.36
N GLN A 66 -0.13 -7.47 -4.09
CA GLN A 66 1.25 -7.25 -3.66
C GLN A 66 2.14 -8.46 -3.92
N ASP A 67 1.69 -9.66 -3.55
CA ASP A 67 2.45 -10.90 -3.74
C ASP A 67 2.69 -11.21 -5.23
N LEU A 68 1.74 -10.83 -6.10
CA LEU A 68 1.82 -11.03 -7.54
C LEU A 68 2.59 -9.94 -8.28
N ASN A 69 2.99 -8.84 -7.63
CA ASN A 69 3.59 -7.70 -8.32
C ASN A 69 4.90 -8.05 -9.05
N SER A 70 5.76 -8.89 -8.46
CA SER A 70 7.01 -9.29 -9.13
C SER A 70 6.77 -10.17 -10.35
N TYR A 71 5.73 -11.02 -10.31
CA TYR A 71 5.27 -11.79 -11.46
C TYR A 71 4.70 -10.86 -12.55
N ARG A 72 3.81 -9.93 -12.18
CA ARG A 72 3.23 -8.94 -13.11
C ARG A 72 4.29 -8.03 -13.75
N ALA A 73 5.35 -7.72 -13.02
CA ALA A 73 6.51 -6.98 -13.53
C ALA A 73 7.45 -7.83 -14.40
N LYS A 74 7.11 -9.09 -14.69
CA LYS A 74 7.91 -10.06 -15.46
C LYS A 74 9.33 -10.25 -14.90
N LYS A 75 9.50 -10.13 -13.58
CA LYS A 75 10.78 -10.35 -12.88
C LYS A 75 10.97 -11.80 -12.43
N VAL A 76 9.88 -12.55 -12.35
CA VAL A 76 9.83 -13.96 -11.94
C VAL A 76 8.73 -14.68 -12.71
N ASN A 77 8.85 -15.99 -12.88
CA ASN A 77 7.82 -16.81 -13.54
C ASN A 77 6.72 -17.26 -12.58
N HIS A 78 7.00 -17.23 -11.27
CA HIS A 78 6.03 -17.55 -10.23
C HIS A 78 6.28 -16.70 -8.97
N PRO A 79 5.23 -16.25 -8.24
CA PRO A 79 5.40 -15.44 -7.01
C PRO A 79 6.29 -16.10 -5.95
N LYS A 80 6.36 -17.44 -5.93
CA LYS A 80 7.27 -18.22 -5.05
C LYS A 80 8.75 -17.90 -5.26
N GLU A 81 9.17 -17.50 -6.47
CA GLU A 81 10.57 -17.17 -6.74
C GLU A 81 10.99 -15.83 -6.12
N TYR A 82 10.02 -15.00 -5.72
CA TYR A 82 10.28 -13.68 -5.19
C TYR A 82 10.31 -13.66 -3.66
N ARG A 83 11.53 -13.72 -3.09
CA ARG A 83 11.75 -13.80 -1.64
C ARG A 83 11.27 -12.60 -0.83
N TRP A 84 11.15 -11.42 -1.44
CA TRP A 84 10.80 -10.17 -0.74
C TRP A 84 9.29 -9.87 -0.81
N SER A 85 8.47 -10.88 -0.49
CA SER A 85 7.01 -10.77 -0.42
C SER A 85 6.45 -11.58 0.74
N SER A 86 5.22 -11.26 1.14
CA SER A 86 4.47 -12.02 2.13
C SER A 86 3.98 -13.37 1.62
N TYR A 87 4.16 -13.67 0.33
CA TYR A 87 3.68 -14.89 -0.29
C TYR A 87 4.16 -16.16 0.42
N HIS A 88 5.40 -16.21 0.89
CA HIS A 88 5.91 -17.38 1.61
C HIS A 88 5.24 -17.59 2.98
N PHE A 89 4.88 -16.50 3.64
CA PHE A 89 4.17 -16.54 4.92
C PHE A 89 2.75 -17.07 4.73
N TYR A 90 1.99 -16.49 3.80
CA TYR A 90 0.59 -16.86 3.58
C TYR A 90 0.42 -18.18 2.81
N ALA A 91 1.26 -18.44 1.80
CA ALA A 91 1.12 -19.63 0.96
C ALA A 91 1.83 -20.87 1.51
N TYR A 92 2.83 -20.73 2.38
CA TYR A 92 3.66 -21.86 2.83
C TYR A 92 3.97 -21.84 4.34
N GLY A 93 3.37 -20.94 5.11
CA GLY A 93 3.54 -20.89 6.57
C GLY A 93 4.95 -20.52 7.02
N LYS A 94 5.77 -19.89 6.16
CA LYS A 94 7.10 -19.42 6.55
C LYS A 94 6.95 -18.34 7.61
N LYS A 95 7.50 -18.57 8.81
CA LYS A 95 7.49 -17.58 9.88
C LYS A 95 8.23 -16.31 9.45
N ASP A 96 7.61 -15.17 9.71
CA ASP A 96 8.19 -13.84 9.50
C ASP A 96 7.76 -12.95 10.66
N PRO A 97 8.70 -12.45 11.50
CA PRO A 97 8.36 -11.64 12.66
C PRO A 97 7.78 -10.26 12.30
N LEU A 98 7.89 -9.85 11.04
CA LEU A 98 7.32 -8.58 10.56
C LEU A 98 5.86 -8.71 10.11
N LEU A 99 5.32 -9.94 10.06
CA LEU A 99 3.99 -10.21 9.54
C LEU A 99 3.05 -10.69 10.64
N THR A 100 1.90 -10.04 10.72
CA THR A 100 0.74 -10.48 11.49
C THR A 100 -0.30 -11.02 10.52
N PRO A 101 -0.87 -12.23 10.73
CA PRO A 101 -1.91 -12.77 9.85
C PRO A 101 -3.09 -11.80 9.72
N ALA A 102 -3.46 -11.45 8.49
CA ALA A 102 -4.64 -10.64 8.24
C ALA A 102 -5.92 -11.39 8.62
N PRO A 103 -6.96 -10.71 9.15
CA PRO A 103 -8.24 -11.35 9.47
C PRO A 103 -8.87 -12.08 8.27
N SER A 104 -8.75 -11.51 7.07
CA SER A 104 -9.23 -12.16 5.83
C SER A 104 -8.50 -13.45 5.50
N TYR A 105 -7.20 -13.56 5.81
CA TYR A 105 -6.46 -14.80 5.67
C TYR A 105 -6.87 -15.83 6.74
N LEU A 106 -7.07 -15.38 7.98
CA LEU A 106 -7.54 -16.24 9.06
C LEU A 106 -8.92 -16.85 8.76
N ALA A 107 -9.79 -16.08 8.10
CA ALA A 107 -11.11 -16.54 7.69
C ALA A 107 -11.10 -17.56 6.53
N MET A 108 -9.95 -17.83 5.88
CA MET A 108 -9.88 -18.77 4.75
C MET A 108 -9.90 -20.25 5.17
N GLY A 109 -9.79 -20.55 6.46
CA GLY A 109 -9.76 -21.92 6.97
C GLY A 109 -9.54 -21.96 8.48
N ASN A 110 -9.93 -23.08 9.09
CA ASN A 110 -9.83 -23.29 10.53
C ASN A 110 -8.40 -23.70 10.93
N THR A 111 -7.69 -24.43 10.07
CA THR A 111 -6.30 -24.84 10.31
C THR A 111 -5.29 -24.06 9.46
N ASP A 112 -4.02 -24.05 9.87
CA ASP A 112 -2.94 -23.45 9.07
C ASP A 112 -2.83 -24.09 7.68
N LEU A 113 -3.02 -25.41 7.59
CA LEU A 113 -2.96 -26.14 6.33
C LEU A 113 -4.09 -25.71 5.39
N GLU A 114 -5.32 -25.61 5.89
CA GLU A 114 -6.48 -25.15 5.12
C GLU A 114 -6.26 -23.73 4.59
N ARG A 115 -5.80 -22.79 5.44
CA ARG A 115 -5.55 -21.40 5.03
C ARG A 115 -4.48 -21.31 3.95
N GLN A 116 -3.38 -22.04 4.10
CA GLN A 116 -2.31 -22.07 3.10
C GLN A 116 -2.78 -22.68 1.78
N GLN A 117 -3.56 -23.77 1.82
CA GLN A 117 -4.15 -24.38 0.62
C GLN A 117 -5.12 -23.43 -0.08
N ALA A 118 -6.00 -22.78 0.68
CA ALA A 118 -6.96 -21.81 0.15
C ALA A 118 -6.25 -20.60 -0.47
N TYR A 119 -5.17 -20.08 0.16
CA TYR A 119 -4.39 -18.98 -0.38
C TYR A 119 -3.65 -19.37 -1.68
N ARG A 120 -3.06 -20.57 -1.74
CA ARG A 120 -2.44 -21.09 -2.98
C ARG A 120 -3.46 -21.25 -4.09
N LYS A 121 -4.66 -21.77 -3.79
CA LYS A 121 -5.77 -21.91 -4.74
C LYS A 121 -6.20 -20.55 -5.29
N LEU A 122 -6.43 -19.57 -4.42
CA LEU A 122 -6.77 -18.20 -4.80
C LEU A 122 -5.72 -17.60 -5.74
N VAL A 123 -4.44 -17.73 -5.40
CA VAL A 123 -3.35 -17.21 -6.24
C VAL A 123 -3.30 -17.90 -7.59
N LYS A 124 -3.49 -19.22 -7.64
CA LYS A 124 -3.58 -19.98 -8.89
C LYS A 124 -4.74 -19.48 -9.77
N GLU A 125 -5.94 -19.32 -9.20
CA GLU A 125 -7.11 -18.81 -9.91
C GLU A 125 -6.89 -17.40 -10.47
N ILE A 126 -6.21 -16.53 -9.72
CA ILE A 126 -5.87 -15.18 -10.19
C ILE A 126 -4.87 -15.23 -11.35
N LEU A 127 -3.84 -16.09 -11.26
CA LEU A 127 -2.87 -16.27 -12.34
C LEU A 127 -3.53 -16.76 -13.63
N GLU A 128 -4.47 -17.70 -13.52
CA GLU A 128 -5.23 -18.24 -14.65
C GLU A 128 -6.19 -17.21 -15.28
N LYS A 129 -6.87 -16.40 -14.47
CA LYS A 129 -7.87 -15.43 -14.95
C LYS A 129 -7.25 -14.12 -15.45
N GLU A 130 -6.29 -13.56 -14.71
CA GLU A 130 -5.80 -12.20 -14.91
C GLU A 130 -4.43 -12.16 -15.59
N GLY A 131 -3.64 -13.24 -15.54
CA GLY A 131 -2.29 -13.28 -16.09
C GLY A 131 -1.42 -12.10 -15.61
N PHE A 132 -0.88 -11.33 -16.55
CA PHE A 132 -0.03 -10.15 -16.28
C PHE A 132 -0.81 -8.84 -16.10
N GLN A 133 -2.15 -8.84 -16.11
CA GLN A 133 -2.92 -7.61 -16.02
C GLN A 133 -2.67 -6.89 -14.69
N LYS A 134 -2.28 -5.61 -14.78
CA LYS A 134 -1.99 -4.77 -13.63
C LYS A 134 -3.25 -4.06 -13.17
N LYS A 135 -3.65 -4.29 -11.92
CA LYS A 135 -4.68 -3.50 -11.25
C LYS A 135 -4.07 -2.19 -10.75
N ASP A 136 -4.74 -1.09 -11.00
CA ASP A 136 -4.26 0.21 -10.54
C ASP A 136 -4.76 0.52 -9.12
N TYR A 137 -4.22 -0.18 -8.14
CA TYR A 137 -4.46 0.13 -6.73
C TYR A 137 -3.66 1.36 -6.27
N SER A 138 -2.55 1.66 -6.95
CA SER A 138 -1.62 2.72 -6.56
C SER A 138 -2.11 4.13 -6.88
N GLU A 139 -2.98 4.33 -7.86
CA GLU A 139 -3.49 5.68 -8.19
C GLU A 139 -4.81 6.00 -7.49
N LYS A 140 -5.41 5.03 -6.79
CA LYS A 140 -6.68 5.19 -6.10
C LYS A 140 -6.48 5.72 -4.68
N CYS A 141 -7.46 6.48 -4.18
CA CYS A 141 -7.52 6.90 -2.77
C CYS A 141 -8.29 5.90 -1.89
N TYR A 142 -9.14 5.07 -2.50
CA TYR A 142 -10.06 4.18 -1.83
C TYR A 142 -10.11 2.84 -2.57
N ILE A 143 -10.12 1.74 -1.82
CA ILE A 143 -10.17 0.37 -2.34
C ILE A 143 -11.27 -0.38 -1.59
N GLY A 144 -12.26 -0.89 -2.32
CA GLY A 144 -13.40 -1.58 -1.74
C GLY A 144 -14.55 -1.70 -2.73
N ASP A 145 -15.74 -1.84 -2.18
CA ASP A 145 -17.02 -1.81 -2.88
C ASP A 145 -17.17 -0.54 -3.74
N PRO A 146 -17.68 -0.66 -5.00
CA PRO A 146 -17.81 0.49 -5.90
C PRO A 146 -18.64 1.64 -5.35
N ASP A 147 -19.77 1.37 -4.69
CA ASP A 147 -20.63 2.41 -4.15
C ASP A 147 -19.96 3.14 -2.98
N TRP A 148 -19.28 2.39 -2.12
CA TRP A 148 -18.47 2.97 -1.05
C TRP A 148 -17.33 3.84 -1.61
N VAL A 149 -16.60 3.36 -2.62
CA VAL A 149 -15.52 4.11 -3.27
C VAL A 149 -16.05 5.39 -3.91
N LEU A 150 -17.20 5.34 -4.59
CA LEU A 150 -17.83 6.51 -5.20
C LEU A 150 -18.24 7.53 -4.15
N LYS A 151 -18.89 7.07 -3.07
CA LYS A 151 -19.28 7.93 -1.94
C LYS A 151 -18.07 8.63 -1.32
N ARG A 152 -17.02 7.89 -0.96
CA ARG A 152 -15.80 8.44 -0.36
C ARG A 152 -15.07 9.39 -1.29
N SER A 153 -15.02 9.07 -2.59
CA SER A 153 -14.44 9.94 -3.60
C SER A 153 -15.18 11.29 -3.71
N ARG A 154 -16.51 11.30 -3.59
CA ARG A 154 -17.33 12.53 -3.58
C ARG A 154 -17.04 13.36 -2.32
N GLU A 155 -17.04 12.73 -1.15
CA GLU A 155 -16.70 13.38 0.13
C GLU A 155 -15.31 14.03 0.08
N LEU A 156 -14.32 13.31 -0.47
CA LEU A 156 -12.96 13.81 -0.61
C LEU A 156 -12.90 15.05 -1.52
N LYS A 157 -13.63 15.05 -2.65
CA LYS A 157 -13.70 16.21 -3.56
C LYS A 157 -14.23 17.45 -2.85
N ILE A 158 -15.29 17.31 -2.05
CA ILE A 158 -15.87 18.42 -1.26
C ILE A 158 -14.82 18.97 -0.27
N ILE A 159 -14.15 18.09 0.47
CA ILE A 159 -13.10 18.48 1.43
C ILE A 159 -11.95 19.20 0.71
N MET A 160 -11.51 18.69 -0.43
CA MET A 160 -10.43 19.30 -1.22
C MET A 160 -10.81 20.69 -1.74
N GLN A 161 -12.04 20.86 -2.22
CA GLN A 161 -12.56 22.16 -2.65
C GLN A 161 -12.59 23.16 -1.50
N ALA A 162 -13.12 22.77 -0.34
CA ALA A 162 -13.16 23.62 0.86
C ALA A 162 -11.74 24.02 1.32
N LYS A 163 -10.79 23.07 1.34
CA LYS A 163 -9.38 23.34 1.67
C LYS A 163 -8.73 24.30 0.69
N ARG A 164 -9.00 24.14 -0.62
CA ARG A 164 -8.49 25.03 -1.67
C ARG A 164 -9.04 26.45 -1.51
N GLN A 165 -10.34 26.59 -1.26
CA GLN A 165 -10.96 27.90 -1.00
C GLN A 165 -10.38 28.58 0.23
N ALA A 166 -10.23 27.85 1.35
CA ALA A 166 -9.62 28.38 2.57
C ALA A 166 -8.14 28.78 2.38
N TYR A 167 -7.39 28.04 1.54
CA TYR A 167 -6.03 28.43 1.16
C TYR A 167 -6.01 29.75 0.38
N LEU A 168 -6.84 29.89 -0.65
CA LEU A 168 -6.93 31.12 -1.46
C LEU A 168 -7.35 32.34 -0.63
N LEU A 169 -8.31 32.17 0.29
CA LEU A 169 -8.73 33.25 1.21
C LEU A 169 -7.59 33.71 2.13
N ARG A 170 -6.79 32.77 2.67
CA ARG A 170 -5.61 33.11 3.48
C ARG A 170 -4.57 33.87 2.68
N GLN A 171 -4.27 33.41 1.46
CA GLN A 171 -3.34 34.09 0.57
C GLN A 171 -3.81 35.52 0.25
N ARG A 172 -5.11 35.70 -0.03
CA ARG A 172 -5.71 37.02 -0.29
C ARG A 172 -5.64 37.95 0.93
N ARG A 173 -5.90 37.45 2.13
CA ARG A 173 -5.76 38.22 3.39
C ARG A 173 -4.32 38.66 3.65
N GLN A 174 -3.35 37.78 3.40
CA GLN A 174 -1.92 38.12 3.54
C GLN A 174 -1.49 39.21 2.55
N LEU A 175 -2.00 39.20 1.32
CA LEU A 175 -1.71 40.23 0.32
C LEU A 175 -2.30 41.60 0.72
N TYR A 176 -3.52 41.65 1.24
CA TYR A 176 -4.13 42.91 1.70
C TYR A 176 -3.53 43.43 3.00
N ALA A 177 -3.10 42.55 3.92
CA ALA A 177 -2.42 42.96 5.15
C ALA A 177 -0.99 43.46 4.92
N ALA A 178 -0.42 43.24 3.74
CA ALA A 178 0.91 43.68 3.33
C ALA A 178 0.89 44.91 2.40
N SER A 179 -0.29 45.49 2.12
CA SER A 179 -0.42 46.75 1.37
C SER A 179 -0.46 47.93 2.36
N PRO A 180 0.38 48.97 2.20
CA PRO A 180 0.43 50.15 3.08
C PRO A 180 -0.89 50.92 3.17
#